data_AF-A0A0A2MIX4-F1
#
_entry.id   AF-A0A0A2MIX4-F1
#
_cell.length_a   1.000
_cell.length_b   1.000
_cell.length_c   1.000
_cell.angle_alpha   90.00
_cell.angle_beta   90.00
_cell.angle_gamma   90.00
#
_symmetry.space_group_name_H-M   'P 1'
#
loop_
_entity.id
_entity.type
_entity.pdbx_description
1 polymer ?
#
loop_
_entity_poly.entity_id
_entity_poly.type
_entity_poly.pdbx_seq_one_letter_code
_entity_poly.pdbx_strand_id
1 'polypeptide(L)'
;MLTIEDYRKAIYKRYEETKDGDFAEYLLQPTPARFKKLSIFLTDDLSPADKKIYGKFFRDENYNIKVLETFDTDKFKPICNFVKGVSKLTSLNSLDFLAVLVSLESRPFVKFRKGETAMLDNLMNYEHSLKPDNVTVKRMFDDLKGAEEKKSGNPNFEEYENLVQKKMPEMNNKQAFFLGMITLAVLLVSFVYFCFSRKRFNNFK
;
A
#
# COMPACT_ATOMS: atom_id res chain seq x y z
N MET A 1 15.78 9.76 9.65
CA MET A 1 14.37 9.97 10.05
C MET A 1 13.50 9.41 8.95
N LEU A 2 12.87 8.27 9.23
CA LEU A 2 11.99 7.59 8.29
C LEU A 2 10.86 8.50 7.78
N THR A 3 10.66 8.47 6.47
CA THR A 3 9.67 9.26 5.76
C THR A 3 8.38 8.47 5.50
N ILE A 4 7.33 9.16 5.01
CA ILE A 4 6.10 8.48 4.58
C ILE A 4 6.39 7.54 3.40
N GLU A 5 7.33 7.88 2.51
CA GLU A 5 7.74 6.98 1.41
C GLU A 5 8.33 5.68 1.95
N ASP A 6 9.16 5.75 2.99
CA ASP A 6 9.75 4.55 3.62
C ASP A 6 8.65 3.68 4.25
N TYR A 7 7.63 4.29 4.82
CA TYR A 7 6.47 3.56 5.34
C TYR A 7 5.67 2.86 4.24
N ARG A 8 5.45 3.52 3.09
CA ARG A 8 4.79 2.88 1.94
C ARG A 8 5.59 1.69 1.44
N LYS A 9 6.91 1.82 1.33
CA LYS A 9 7.80 0.74 0.93
C LYS A 9 7.74 -0.43 1.90
N ALA A 10 7.80 -0.15 3.20
CA ALA A 10 7.70 -1.17 4.24
C ALA A 10 6.36 -1.94 4.18
N ILE A 11 5.24 -1.22 4.01
CA ILE A 11 3.91 -1.83 3.85
C ILE A 11 3.86 -2.68 2.57
N TYR A 12 4.34 -2.16 1.44
CA TYR A 12 4.32 -2.89 0.18
C TYR A 12 5.18 -4.16 0.23
N LYS A 13 6.38 -4.06 0.80
CA LYS A 13 7.25 -5.21 1.04
C LYS A 13 6.53 -6.26 1.89
N ARG A 14 5.90 -5.83 3.00
CA ARG A 14 5.16 -6.73 3.88
C ARG A 14 3.95 -7.38 3.19
N TYR A 15 3.27 -6.64 2.31
CA TYR A 15 2.20 -7.19 1.48
C TYR A 15 2.74 -8.30 0.56
N GLU A 16 3.85 -8.05 -0.15
CA GLU A 16 4.44 -9.04 -1.06
C GLU A 16 4.93 -10.30 -0.34
N GLU A 17 5.40 -10.18 0.91
CA GLU A 17 5.80 -11.32 1.76
C GLU A 17 4.60 -12.14 2.24
N THR A 18 3.45 -11.51 2.49
CA THR A 18 2.29 -12.15 3.15
C THR A 18 1.16 -12.51 2.21
N LYS A 19 1.15 -12.00 0.97
CA LYS A 19 0.05 -12.19 0.00
C LYS A 19 -0.18 -13.65 -0.41
N ASP A 20 0.82 -14.52 -0.25
CA ASP A 20 0.74 -15.94 -0.57
C ASP A 20 0.56 -16.82 0.69
N GLY A 21 0.42 -16.19 1.87
CA GLY A 21 0.25 -16.85 3.17
C GLY A 21 -1.20 -17.06 3.58
N ASP A 22 -1.49 -16.94 4.88
CA ASP A 22 -2.78 -17.28 5.51
C ASP A 22 -3.99 -16.58 4.89
N PHE A 23 -3.79 -15.38 4.33
CA PHE A 23 -4.83 -14.56 3.72
C PHE A 23 -4.76 -14.54 2.18
N ALA A 24 -4.12 -15.53 1.56
CA ALA A 24 -3.93 -15.58 0.10
C ALA A 24 -5.23 -15.48 -0.70
N GLU A 25 -6.34 -16.04 -0.20
CA GLU A 25 -7.66 -15.91 -0.83
C GLU A 25 -8.03 -14.43 -1.08
N TYR A 26 -7.67 -13.55 -0.16
CA TYR A 26 -7.98 -12.12 -0.24
C TYR A 26 -6.88 -11.32 -0.93
N LEU A 27 -5.62 -11.66 -0.67
CA LEU A 27 -4.46 -10.84 -1.04
C LEU A 27 -3.87 -11.17 -2.41
N LEU A 28 -3.99 -12.40 -2.92
CA LEU A 28 -3.40 -12.81 -4.20
C LEU A 28 -4.04 -12.09 -5.40
N GLN A 29 -5.37 -11.92 -5.38
CA GLN A 29 -6.11 -11.13 -6.37
C GLN A 29 -6.86 -10.02 -5.64
N PRO A 30 -6.17 -8.92 -5.30
CA PRO A 30 -6.78 -7.88 -4.48
C PRO A 30 -7.94 -7.24 -5.22
N THR A 31 -9.11 -7.22 -4.57
CA THR A 31 -10.28 -6.46 -5.01
C THR A 31 -10.81 -5.66 -3.82
N PRO A 32 -11.52 -4.54 -4.07
CA PRO A 32 -12.12 -3.76 -2.98
C PRO A 32 -13.02 -4.62 -2.07
N ALA A 33 -13.80 -5.54 -2.66
CA ALA A 33 -14.65 -6.47 -1.92
C ALA A 33 -13.84 -7.48 -1.09
N ARG A 34 -12.72 -7.99 -1.61
CA ARG A 34 -11.84 -8.93 -0.87
C ARG A 34 -11.15 -8.24 0.30
N PHE A 35 -10.67 -7.00 0.13
CA PHE A 35 -10.12 -6.23 1.24
C PHE A 35 -11.17 -5.92 2.30
N LYS A 36 -12.40 -5.62 1.90
CA LYS A 36 -13.52 -5.45 2.84
C LYS A 36 -13.78 -6.74 3.63
N LYS A 37 -13.88 -7.90 2.97
CA LYS A 37 -14.06 -9.20 3.63
C LYS A 37 -12.92 -9.52 4.60
N LEU A 38 -11.67 -9.35 4.17
CA LEU A 38 -10.50 -9.51 5.06
C LEU A 38 -10.58 -8.57 6.26
N SER A 39 -10.98 -7.32 6.05
CA SER A 39 -11.08 -6.36 7.15
C SER A 39 -12.12 -6.77 8.19
N ILE A 40 -13.24 -7.36 7.76
CA ILE A 40 -14.29 -7.90 8.64
C ILE A 40 -13.75 -9.15 9.36
N PHE A 41 -13.07 -10.05 8.65
CA PHE A 41 -12.51 -11.26 9.26
C PHE A 41 -11.54 -10.93 10.41
N LEU A 42 -10.73 -9.88 10.25
CA LEU A 42 -9.74 -9.50 11.25
C LEU A 42 -10.31 -8.80 12.48
N THR A 43 -11.60 -8.43 12.53
CA THR A 43 -12.13 -7.54 13.58
C THR A 43 -12.04 -8.09 14.99
N ASP A 44 -12.13 -9.40 15.12
CA ASP A 44 -12.23 -10.08 16.41
C ASP A 44 -10.86 -10.10 17.12
N ASP A 45 -9.78 -10.12 16.35
CA ASP A 45 -8.39 -10.22 16.84
C ASP A 45 -7.66 -8.87 16.87
N LEU A 46 -8.37 -7.75 16.69
CA LEU A 46 -7.73 -6.42 16.67
C LEU A 46 -7.25 -5.99 18.06
N SER A 47 -5.99 -5.58 18.13
CA SER A 47 -5.46 -4.87 19.30
C SER A 47 -6.19 -3.54 19.52
N PRO A 48 -6.22 -2.98 20.76
CA PRO A 48 -6.83 -1.67 21.01
C PRO A 48 -6.24 -0.53 20.15
N ALA A 49 -4.96 -0.64 19.77
CA ALA A 49 -4.33 0.31 18.87
C ALA A 49 -4.86 0.15 17.43
N ASP A 50 -5.03 -1.08 16.95
CA ASP A 50 -5.55 -1.37 15.62
C ASP A 50 -7.03 -0.99 15.50
N LYS A 51 -7.82 -1.14 16.58
CA LYS A 51 -9.21 -0.64 16.63
C LYS A 51 -9.30 0.86 16.38
N LYS A 52 -8.37 1.65 16.91
CA LYS A 52 -8.30 3.10 16.61
C LYS A 52 -7.98 3.39 15.14
N ILE A 53 -7.15 2.55 14.51
CA ILE A 53 -6.83 2.68 13.08
C ILE A 53 -8.07 2.37 12.24
N TYR A 54 -8.80 1.31 12.58
CA TYR A 54 -10.08 0.98 11.97
C TYR A 54 -11.06 2.15 12.10
N GLY A 55 -11.27 2.68 13.30
CA GLY A 55 -12.21 3.78 13.51
C GLY A 55 -11.88 5.02 12.67
N LYS A 56 -10.59 5.32 12.46
CA LYS A 56 -10.15 6.41 11.57
C LYS A 56 -10.44 6.14 10.09
N PHE A 57 -10.32 4.90 9.64
CA PHE A 57 -10.59 4.53 8.24
C PHE A 57 -12.10 4.51 7.95
N PHE A 58 -12.88 3.88 8.83
CA PHE A 58 -14.33 3.78 8.73
C PHE A 58 -15.07 5.07 9.14
N ARG A 59 -14.35 6.02 9.76
CA ARG A 59 -14.88 7.28 10.30
C ARG A 59 -15.96 7.04 11.36
N ASP A 60 -15.80 5.97 12.13
CA ASP A 60 -16.69 5.56 13.19
C ASP A 60 -15.87 4.87 14.29
N GLU A 61 -15.79 5.49 15.47
CA GLU A 61 -15.04 4.93 16.61
C GLU A 61 -15.76 3.77 17.28
N ASN A 62 -17.08 3.65 17.09
CA ASN A 62 -17.93 2.59 17.62
C ASN A 62 -18.32 1.59 16.52
N TYR A 63 -17.49 1.46 15.49
CA TYR A 63 -17.74 0.55 14.39
C TYR A 63 -18.00 -0.86 14.90
N ASN A 64 -18.97 -1.53 14.28
CA ASN A 64 -19.30 -2.91 14.53
C ASN A 64 -19.37 -3.66 13.20
N ILE A 65 -19.58 -4.98 13.24
CA ILE A 65 -19.65 -5.82 12.05
C ILE A 65 -20.67 -5.29 11.03
N LYS A 66 -21.85 -4.80 11.47
CA LYS A 66 -22.88 -4.25 10.57
C LYS A 66 -22.42 -2.97 9.87
N VAL A 67 -21.70 -2.09 10.57
CA VAL A 67 -21.10 -0.89 9.97
C VAL A 67 -20.09 -1.29 8.90
N LEU A 68 -19.26 -2.30 9.18
CA LEU A 68 -18.26 -2.79 8.24
C LEU A 68 -18.89 -3.45 7.02
N GLU A 69 -19.97 -4.23 7.21
CA GLU A 69 -20.72 -4.86 6.13
C GLU A 69 -21.43 -3.85 5.22
N THR A 70 -21.90 -2.73 5.77
CA THR A 70 -22.59 -1.68 5.00
C THR A 70 -21.65 -0.61 4.45
N PHE A 71 -20.39 -0.57 4.91
CA PHE A 71 -19.41 0.41 4.47
C PHE A 71 -19.17 0.36 2.96
N ASP A 72 -19.02 1.53 2.34
CA ASP A 72 -18.84 1.66 0.90
C ASP A 72 -17.59 0.91 0.42
N THR A 73 -17.80 -0.14 -0.38
CA THR A 73 -16.75 -0.99 -0.94
C THR A 73 -15.78 -0.18 -1.81
N ASP A 74 -16.23 0.92 -2.42
CA ASP A 74 -15.38 1.75 -3.28
C ASP A 74 -14.29 2.48 -2.50
N LYS A 75 -14.44 2.65 -1.17
CA LYS A 75 -13.40 3.25 -0.32
C LYS A 75 -12.13 2.39 -0.23
N PHE A 76 -12.20 1.11 -0.58
CA PHE A 76 -11.04 0.22 -0.65
C PHE A 76 -10.32 0.28 -2.00
N LYS A 77 -10.87 0.96 -3.03
CA LYS A 77 -10.23 1.10 -4.36
C LYS A 77 -8.82 1.69 -4.30
N PRO A 78 -8.53 2.78 -3.54
CA PRO A 78 -7.19 3.34 -3.47
C PRO A 78 -6.15 2.35 -2.90
N ILE A 79 -6.54 1.55 -1.91
CA ILE A 79 -5.69 0.51 -1.30
C ILE A 79 -5.38 -0.58 -2.34
N CYS A 80 -6.42 -1.03 -3.06
CA CYS A 80 -6.29 -2.00 -4.14
C CYS A 80 -5.36 -1.50 -5.25
N ASN A 81 -5.53 -0.26 -5.69
CA ASN A 81 -4.68 0.35 -6.72
C ASN A 81 -3.23 0.47 -6.25
N PHE A 82 -3.00 0.75 -4.96
CA PHE A 82 -1.66 0.82 -4.39
C PHE A 82 -0.94 -0.52 -4.41
N VAL A 83 -1.55 -1.60 -3.90
CA VAL A 83 -0.91 -2.92 -3.90
C VAL A 83 -0.71 -3.49 -5.31
N LYS A 84 -1.54 -3.06 -6.27
CA LYS A 84 -1.37 -3.40 -7.70
C LYS A 84 -0.31 -2.55 -8.41
N GLY A 85 0.22 -1.51 -7.77
CA GLY A 85 1.18 -0.58 -8.39
C GLY A 85 0.54 0.41 -9.39
N VAL A 86 -0.78 0.58 -9.37
CA VAL A 86 -1.50 1.50 -10.26
C VAL A 86 -1.37 2.96 -9.80
N SER A 87 -1.41 3.20 -8.49
CA SER A 87 -1.35 4.57 -7.94
C SER A 87 -0.72 4.60 -6.56
N LYS A 88 -0.06 5.70 -6.21
CA LYS A 88 0.43 5.94 -4.83
C LYS A 88 -0.73 6.15 -3.86
N LEU A 89 -0.66 5.56 -2.67
CA LEU A 89 -1.63 5.79 -1.60
C LEU A 89 -1.26 7.04 -0.80
N THR A 90 -2.09 8.09 -0.88
CA THR A 90 -1.81 9.40 -0.26
C THR A 90 -2.40 9.54 1.13
N SER A 91 -3.54 8.90 1.40
CA SER A 91 -4.23 8.95 2.68
C SER A 91 -3.44 8.18 3.75
N LEU A 92 -3.00 8.90 4.79
CA LEU A 92 -2.30 8.30 5.93
C LEU A 92 -3.18 7.29 6.67
N ASN A 93 -4.48 7.59 6.84
CA ASN A 93 -5.43 6.66 7.46
C ASN A 93 -5.55 5.36 6.64
N SER A 94 -5.51 5.45 5.31
CA SER A 94 -5.56 4.27 4.44
C SER A 94 -4.25 3.48 4.45
N LEU A 95 -3.10 4.16 4.61
CA LEU A 95 -1.81 3.50 4.80
C LEU A 95 -1.73 2.76 6.13
N ASP A 96 -2.10 3.43 7.24
CA ASP A 96 -2.13 2.81 8.55
C ASP A 96 -3.10 1.63 8.57
N PHE A 97 -4.26 1.76 7.93
CA PHE A 97 -5.22 0.67 7.79
C PHE A 97 -4.65 -0.51 6.99
N LEU A 98 -4.01 -0.26 5.84
CA LEU A 98 -3.35 -1.31 5.07
C LEU A 98 -2.23 -1.99 5.89
N ALA A 99 -1.50 -1.23 6.71
CA ALA A 99 -0.48 -1.78 7.60
C ALA A 99 -1.06 -2.78 8.62
N VAL A 100 -2.32 -2.59 9.06
CA VAL A 100 -3.04 -3.59 9.87
C VAL A 100 -3.35 -4.83 9.06
N LEU A 101 -3.91 -4.67 7.85
CA LEU A 101 -4.31 -5.80 6.99
C LEU A 101 -3.14 -6.72 6.60
N VAL A 102 -1.92 -6.18 6.51
CA VAL A 102 -0.70 -6.95 6.19
C VAL A 102 0.13 -7.30 7.44
N SER A 103 -0.42 -7.05 8.63
CA SER A 103 0.23 -7.35 9.91
C SER A 103 1.63 -6.75 10.06
N LEU A 104 1.83 -5.49 9.63
CA LEU A 104 3.10 -4.77 9.82
C LEU A 104 3.22 -4.26 11.28
N GLU A 105 4.15 -4.78 12.08
CA GLU A 105 4.23 -4.49 13.52
C GLU A 105 4.48 -3.00 13.87
N SER A 106 5.22 -2.32 13.01
CA SER A 106 5.61 -0.92 13.14
C SER A 106 4.50 0.02 12.63
N ARG A 107 3.26 -0.18 13.09
CA ARG A 107 2.09 0.64 12.75
C ARG A 107 1.54 1.35 14.01
N PRO A 108 0.94 2.55 13.91
CA PRO A 108 0.79 3.41 12.72
C PRO A 108 2.10 4.15 12.34
N PHE A 109 2.07 5.02 11.32
CA PHE A 109 3.24 5.78 10.86
C PHE A 109 4.01 6.52 11.97
N VAL A 110 3.31 7.03 12.98
CA VAL A 110 3.95 7.71 14.12
C VAL A 110 4.87 6.76 14.89
N LYS A 111 4.50 5.48 15.02
CA LYS A 111 5.33 4.42 15.62
C LYS A 111 6.46 4.05 14.67
N PHE A 112 6.16 3.85 13.38
CA PHE A 112 7.15 3.57 12.34
C PHE A 112 8.30 4.58 12.35
N ARG A 113 7.95 5.87 12.31
CA ARG A 113 8.91 6.98 12.26
C ARG A 113 9.82 7.06 13.47
N LYS A 114 9.34 6.62 14.63
CA LYS A 114 10.10 6.56 15.89
C LYS A 114 10.94 5.28 16.02
N GLY A 115 10.65 4.25 15.21
CA GLY A 115 11.33 2.95 15.27
C GLY A 115 12.82 3.03 14.96
N GLU A 116 13.24 3.93 14.06
CA GLU A 116 14.65 4.17 13.75
C GLU A 116 15.42 4.66 15.00
N THR A 117 14.84 5.59 15.76
CA THR A 117 15.42 6.11 17.01
C THR A 117 15.41 5.07 18.13
N ALA A 118 14.31 4.34 18.34
CA ALA A 118 14.22 3.37 19.43
C ALA A 118 15.10 2.13 19.20
N MET A 119 15.28 1.69 17.95
CA MET A 119 16.15 0.55 17.64
C MET A 119 17.63 0.93 17.75
N LEU A 120 18.01 2.14 17.29
CA LEU A 120 19.36 2.68 17.46
C LEU A 120 19.71 2.95 18.93
N ASP A 121 18.80 3.52 19.72
CA ASP A 121 19.02 3.77 21.15
C ASP A 121 19.20 2.46 21.92
N ASN A 122 18.45 1.42 21.56
CA ASN A 122 18.58 0.09 22.18
C ASN A 122 19.86 -0.63 21.75
N LEU A 123 20.30 -0.49 20.49
CA LEU A 123 21.58 -1.02 20.01
C LEU A 123 22.77 -0.32 20.67
N MET A 124 22.71 1.01 20.80
CA MET A 124 23.74 1.82 21.49
C MET A 124 23.81 1.49 22.99
N ASN A 125 22.67 1.29 23.65
CA ASN A 125 22.64 0.82 25.05
C ASN A 125 23.17 -0.61 25.21
N TYR A 126 22.96 -1.48 24.21
CA TYR A 126 23.47 -2.84 24.23
C TYR A 126 25.00 -2.88 24.06
N GLU A 127 25.57 -2.11 23.12
CA GLU A 127 27.03 -1.98 22.98
C GLU A 127 27.68 -1.36 24.22
N HIS A 128 27.03 -0.43 24.92
CA HIS A 128 27.55 0.13 26.16
C HIS A 128 27.53 -0.88 27.33
N SER A 129 26.64 -1.87 27.29
CA SER A 129 26.53 -2.93 28.30
C SER A 129 27.53 -4.08 28.10
N LEU A 130 28.04 -4.24 26.88
CA LEU A 130 29.13 -5.16 26.56
C LEU A 130 30.46 -4.42 26.64
N LYS A 131 31.02 -4.26 27.83
CA LYS A 131 32.48 -3.99 27.95
C LYS A 131 33.20 -5.31 27.73
N PRO A 132 33.89 -5.54 26.60
CA PRO A 132 34.77 -6.70 26.51
C PRO A 132 36.03 -6.43 27.32
N ASP A 133 36.45 -7.40 28.13
CA ASP A 133 37.82 -7.45 28.60
C ASP A 133 38.74 -7.56 27.37
N ASN A 134 39.58 -6.54 27.20
CA ASN A 134 40.44 -6.27 26.05
C ASN A 134 41.41 -7.41 25.63
N VAL A 135 41.49 -8.50 26.41
CA VAL A 135 42.39 -9.63 26.20
C VAL A 135 41.76 -10.72 25.31
N THR A 136 40.43 -10.89 25.33
CA THR A 136 39.76 -11.99 24.60
C THR A 136 39.45 -11.63 23.15
N VAL A 137 39.12 -10.36 22.89
CA VAL A 137 38.73 -9.85 21.56
C VAL A 137 39.89 -9.92 20.56
N LYS A 138 41.14 -9.66 21.01
CA LYS A 138 42.31 -9.71 20.13
C LYS A 138 42.58 -11.12 19.59
N ARG A 139 42.38 -12.15 20.42
CA ARG A 139 42.54 -13.56 20.01
C ARG A 139 41.44 -14.01 19.06
N MET A 140 40.20 -13.59 19.30
CA MET A 140 39.07 -13.92 18.41
C MET A 140 39.15 -13.19 17.05
N PHE A 141 39.71 -11.98 17.00
CA PHE A 141 39.91 -11.24 15.74
C PHE A 141 41.00 -11.84 14.83
N ASP A 142 42.02 -12.47 15.42
CA ASP A 142 43.08 -13.13 14.65
C ASP A 142 42.59 -14.44 14.02
N ASP A 143 41.58 -15.10 14.61
CA ASP A 143 40.97 -16.34 14.09
C ASP A 143 39.89 -16.09 13.00
N LEU A 144 39.19 -14.95 13.04
CA LEU A 144 38.13 -14.60 12.06
C LEU A 144 38.63 -13.98 10.76
N LYS A 145 39.93 -13.63 10.67
CA LYS A 145 40.51 -13.06 9.44
C LYS A 145 40.59 -14.06 8.26
N GLY A 146 40.27 -15.33 8.49
CA GLY A 146 40.36 -16.42 7.51
C GLY A 146 39.04 -16.90 6.89
N ALA A 147 37.88 -16.39 7.31
CA ALA A 147 36.60 -16.88 6.81
C ALA A 147 35.55 -15.77 6.69
N GLU A 148 34.77 -15.84 5.62
CA GLU A 148 33.57 -15.06 5.32
C GLU A 148 33.73 -13.76 4.52
N GLU A 149 34.21 -13.92 3.28
CA GLU A 149 33.40 -13.40 2.16
C GLU A 149 32.18 -14.31 1.98
N LYS A 150 30.98 -13.86 2.38
CA LYS A 150 29.73 -13.96 1.59
C LYS A 150 28.47 -13.49 2.34
N LYS A 151 27.79 -12.56 1.65
CA LYS A 151 26.35 -12.20 1.64
C LYS A 151 25.81 -11.27 2.74
N SER A 152 25.50 -10.05 2.32
CA SER A 152 24.16 -9.49 2.53
C SER A 152 23.84 -8.51 1.39
N GLY A 153 23.09 -9.01 0.40
CA GLY A 153 22.61 -8.19 -0.71
C GLY A 153 21.53 -7.26 -0.20
N ASN A 154 21.88 -5.99 -0.03
CA ASN A 154 20.93 -4.91 0.06
C ASN A 154 20.07 -4.93 -1.21
N PRO A 155 18.73 -5.11 -1.16
CA PRO A 155 17.92 -5.02 -2.36
C PRO A 155 18.03 -3.58 -2.89
N ASN A 156 18.61 -3.48 -4.08
CA ASN A 156 18.98 -2.22 -4.72
C ASN A 156 17.72 -1.37 -4.93
N PHE A 157 17.75 -0.12 -4.46
CA PHE A 157 16.70 0.88 -4.60
C PHE A 157 16.27 1.09 -6.07
N GLU A 158 17.20 0.85 -7.00
CA GLU A 158 16.94 0.90 -8.44
C GLU A 158 16.04 -0.25 -8.92
N GLU A 159 16.10 -1.43 -8.29
CA GLU A 159 15.26 -2.57 -8.67
C GLU A 159 13.78 -2.31 -8.32
N TYR A 160 13.51 -1.60 -7.23
CA TYR A 160 12.15 -1.21 -6.83
C TYR A 160 11.54 -0.15 -7.76
N GLU A 161 12.29 0.92 -8.08
CA GLU A 161 11.87 1.92 -9.08
C GLU A 161 11.63 1.24 -10.44
N ASN A 162 12.51 0.33 -10.85
CA ASN A 162 12.37 -0.40 -12.11
C ASN A 162 11.19 -1.39 -12.11
N LEU A 163 10.86 -2.05 -10.99
CA LEU A 163 9.70 -2.92 -10.89
C LEU A 163 8.37 -2.14 -10.87
N VAL A 164 8.35 -0.98 -10.22
CA VAL A 164 7.18 -0.07 -10.23
C VAL A 164 6.98 0.54 -11.61
N GLN A 165 8.05 0.96 -12.29
CA GLN A 165 7.96 1.48 -13.67
C GLN A 165 7.61 0.40 -14.69
N LYS A 166 8.14 -0.83 -14.56
CA LYS A 166 7.90 -1.95 -15.50
C LYS A 166 6.49 -2.53 -15.42
N LYS A 167 5.75 -2.36 -14.31
CA LYS A 167 4.38 -2.87 -14.13
C LYS A 167 3.27 -1.86 -14.41
N MET A 168 3.59 -0.58 -14.65
CA MET A 168 2.58 0.36 -15.14
C MET A 168 2.32 0.06 -16.62
N PRO A 169 1.08 -0.29 -17.04
CA PRO A 169 0.80 -0.36 -18.46
C PRO A 169 0.95 1.05 -19.04
N GLU A 170 1.95 1.25 -19.90
CA GLU A 170 1.90 2.36 -20.84
C GLU A 170 0.59 2.21 -21.61
N MET A 171 -0.35 3.16 -21.41
CA MET A 171 -1.51 3.22 -22.29
C MET A 171 -1.01 3.62 -23.67
N ASN A 172 -0.89 2.64 -24.54
CA ASN A 172 -0.54 2.83 -25.94
C ASN A 172 -1.44 3.91 -26.54
N ASN A 173 -0.87 4.94 -27.17
CA ASN A 173 -1.57 6.09 -27.77
C ASN A 173 -2.76 5.70 -28.67
N LYS A 174 -2.76 4.46 -29.18
CA LYS A 174 -3.87 3.84 -29.93
C LYS A 174 -5.15 3.68 -29.09
N GLN A 175 -5.06 3.28 -27.81
CA GLN A 175 -6.25 3.09 -26.95
C GLN A 175 -6.89 4.43 -26.54
N ALA A 176 -6.07 5.46 -26.28
CA ALA A 176 -6.57 6.82 -26.06
C ALA A 176 -7.23 7.40 -27.32
N PHE A 177 -6.71 7.09 -28.51
CA PHE A 177 -7.31 7.46 -29.79
C PHE A 177 -8.69 6.79 -30.01
N PHE A 178 -8.83 5.50 -29.69
CA PHE A 178 -10.13 4.81 -29.82
C PHE A 178 -11.20 5.36 -28.87
N LEU A 179 -10.85 5.72 -27.62
CA LEU A 179 -11.79 6.38 -26.71
C LEU A 179 -12.23 7.76 -27.24
N GLY A 180 -11.31 8.53 -27.83
CA GLY A 180 -11.62 9.83 -28.44
C GLY A 180 -12.53 9.73 -29.68
N MET A 181 -12.36 8.69 -30.49
CA MET A 181 -13.22 8.46 -31.66
C MET A 181 -14.66 8.11 -31.27
N ILE A 182 -14.85 7.35 -30.20
CA ILE A 182 -16.18 6.99 -29.70
C ILE A 182 -16.92 8.22 -29.17
N THR A 183 -16.26 9.10 -28.41
CA THR A 183 -16.89 10.32 -27.89
C THR A 183 -17.27 11.30 -29.00
N LEU A 184 -16.44 11.44 -30.03
CA LEU A 184 -16.75 12.28 -31.20
C LEU A 184 -17.99 11.77 -31.96
N ALA A 185 -18.12 10.46 -32.14
CA ALA A 185 -19.27 9.86 -32.83
C ALA A 185 -20.59 10.14 -32.08
N VAL A 186 -20.61 10.02 -30.74
CA VAL A 186 -21.79 10.33 -29.92
C VAL A 186 -22.19 11.80 -30.01
N LEU A 187 -21.22 12.71 -30.04
CA LEU A 187 -21.47 14.14 -30.20
C LEU A 187 -22.04 14.46 -31.59
N LEU A 188 -21.53 13.83 -32.65
CA LEU A 188 -22.05 14.02 -34.01
C LEU A 188 -23.50 13.54 -34.17
N VAL A 189 -23.84 12.37 -33.62
CA VAL A 189 -25.22 11.86 -33.63
C VAL A 189 -26.15 12.80 -32.87
N SER A 190 -25.71 13.27 -31.69
CA SER A 190 -26.47 14.22 -30.88
C SER A 190 -26.67 15.56 -31.60
N PHE A 191 -25.65 16.05 -32.32
CA PHE A 191 -25.71 17.27 -33.10
C PHE A 191 -26.67 17.15 -34.29
N VAL A 192 -26.63 16.04 -35.04
CA VAL A 192 -27.56 15.77 -36.13
C VAL A 192 -29.00 15.70 -35.61
N TYR A 193 -29.22 15.01 -34.49
CA TYR A 193 -30.53 14.95 -33.84
C TYR A 193 -31.03 16.34 -33.43
N PHE A 194 -30.15 17.18 -32.88
CA PHE A 194 -30.46 18.56 -32.52
C PHE A 194 -30.81 19.42 -33.74
N CYS A 195 -30.03 19.33 -34.83
CA CYS A 195 -30.31 20.02 -36.09
C CYS A 195 -31.65 19.59 -36.69
N PHE A 196 -31.94 18.29 -36.69
CA PHE A 196 -33.21 17.75 -37.19
C PHE A 196 -34.40 18.22 -36.35
N SER A 197 -34.26 18.18 -35.02
CA SER A 197 -35.27 18.66 -34.08
C SER A 197 -35.57 20.15 -34.27
N ARG A 198 -34.54 20.97 -34.50
CA ARG A 198 -34.67 22.41 -34.75
C ARG A 198 -35.33 22.70 -36.10
N LYS A 199 -35.01 21.93 -37.16
CA LYS A 199 -35.65 22.06 -38.48
C LYS A 199 -37.14 21.68 -38.42
N ARG A 200 -37.52 20.66 -37.65
CA ARG A 200 -38.91 20.26 -37.45
C ARG A 200 -39.73 21.36 -36.76
N PHE A 201 -39.15 22.06 -35.79
CA PHE A 201 -39.82 23.14 -35.07
C PHE A 201 -40.10 24.38 -35.96
N ASN A 202 -39.20 24.69 -36.89
CA ASN A 202 -39.36 25.82 -37.81
C ASN A 202 -40.37 25.58 -38.96
N ASN A 203 -40.79 24.34 -39.21
CA ASN A 203 -41.82 24.03 -40.21
C ASN A 203 -43.25 24.04 -39.63
N PHE A 204 -43.40 24.36 -38.34
CA PHE A 204 -44.69 24.46 -37.64
C PHE A 204 -45.10 25.91 -37.33
N LYS A 205 -44.50 26.89 -38.01
CA LYS A 205 -44.81 28.32 -37.91
C LYS A 205 -45.05 28.87 -39.30
#